data_AF-B4K010-F1
#
_entry.id   AF-B4K010-F1
#
_cell.length_a   1.000
_cell.length_b   1.000
_cell.length_c   1.000
_cell.angle_alpha   90.00
_cell.angle_beta   90.00
_cell.angle_gamma   90.00
#
_symmetry.space_group_name_H-M   'P 1'
#
loop_
_entity.id
_entity.type
_entity.pdbx_description
1 polymer ?
#
loop_
_entity_poly.entity_id
_entity_poly.type
_entity_poly.pdbx_seq_one_letter_code
_entity_poly.pdbx_strand_id
1 'polypeptide(L)'
;MATALAASNSAETSDEEGETTMMHIEQLPNDLWIEIMSYLTYLDLQQLRLVSWRCRELVNRRYFATRGRVIVTKENLKDMKQHVESHASYINFEDVEFRNLSQSLELEQFLRLVGKEVKCLLVRHSPVFRSIHGKLPNLKMLKIATTSFLDDDNMTVDGINMKQFHQLDGFECDGVSLDSNLKLLMLLQLRRVETKVRLRHLLFEYRRNNEMVLLQVLYDHAHTLESVDIFFSCSPGIETENWRLTFERMYRLRTLKLSGNCHLMLLQVILDSIPKTAQLKHLDLTGMLSLTNELLIRVARKWRKTLSYVDLMFCVQLDVRCVKALRKMSGCLESLTMSYCRAMTGRGLVEGLTTNMNNTLQELFLEDVCFIDENSMCALLERLPNLRKLSLDNCQKATTDRTLATIFQHQKLLRVLRIDYCIKITDNGFIGFGKHPYAISRLRGLRELNVRGCRNLTHRLLKRALRLPELLSLTLDYCNRLDTKGIAALTMNCPALEMLSVASCSLLDDVAVQFVVLNLNRLRSLNISNCSLITLQSFSHIARYADNLRELVACSIDGLDHEAAQSILDLHLPELKKVML
;
A
#
# COMPACT_ATOMS: atom_id res chain seq x y z
N MET A 1 68.00 -23.37 29.05
CA MET A 1 68.41 -24.45 29.97
C MET A 1 67.61 -24.29 31.26
N ALA A 2 66.93 -25.37 31.69
CA ALA A 2 66.48 -25.65 33.07
C ALA A 2 65.30 -24.80 33.63
N THR A 3 64.05 -25.32 33.64
CA THR A 3 63.35 -26.09 34.71
C THR A 3 62.74 -25.18 35.80
N ALA A 4 61.41 -25.04 35.95
CA ALA A 4 60.37 -25.97 36.42
C ALA A 4 59.97 -25.74 37.91
N LEU A 5 58.69 -25.41 38.09
CA LEU A 5 57.75 -25.79 39.17
C LEU A 5 58.13 -25.65 40.65
N ALA A 6 57.37 -24.81 41.39
CA ALA A 6 56.74 -25.19 42.66
C ALA A 6 55.64 -24.18 43.04
N ALA A 7 54.49 -24.71 43.48
CA ALA A 7 53.25 -23.99 43.80
C ALA A 7 53.13 -23.66 45.29
N SER A 8 52.37 -22.62 45.63
CA SER A 8 51.65 -22.53 46.92
C SER A 8 50.42 -21.62 46.81
N ASN A 9 49.25 -22.23 47.03
CA ASN A 9 47.90 -21.66 47.11
C ASN A 9 47.75 -20.61 48.22
N SER A 10 46.87 -19.61 48.02
CA SER A 10 45.62 -19.49 48.79
C SER A 10 44.77 -18.27 48.40
N ALA A 11 43.46 -18.52 48.28
CA ALA A 11 42.32 -17.60 48.44
C ALA A 11 41.84 -16.76 47.25
N GLU A 12 41.03 -17.42 46.41
CA GLU A 12 39.63 -17.09 46.11
C GLU A 12 39.18 -15.62 46.34
N THR A 13 38.91 -14.92 45.23
CA THR A 13 37.60 -14.28 45.00
C THR A 13 37.22 -14.46 43.55
N SER A 14 36.17 -15.23 43.36
CA SER A 14 35.38 -15.41 42.14
C SER A 14 34.89 -14.08 41.59
N ASP A 15 35.12 -13.84 40.30
CA ASP A 15 34.13 -13.20 39.43
C ASP A 15 34.28 -13.84 38.04
N GLU A 16 33.47 -14.86 37.79
CA GLU A 16 33.16 -15.35 36.46
C GLU A 16 32.34 -14.27 35.73
N GLU A 17 33.00 -13.28 35.12
CA GLU A 17 32.39 -12.54 34.02
C GLU A 17 32.62 -13.33 32.73
N GLY A 18 31.63 -14.15 32.40
CA GLY A 18 31.52 -14.72 31.06
C GLY A 18 31.40 -13.59 30.03
N GLU A 19 32.50 -13.25 29.39
CA GLU A 19 32.50 -12.48 28.15
C GLU A 19 31.71 -13.28 27.10
N THR A 20 30.40 -13.03 27.02
CA THR A 20 29.65 -13.28 25.79
C THR A 20 30.25 -12.38 24.73
N THR A 21 31.27 -12.85 24.01
CA THR A 21 31.69 -12.29 22.73
C THR A 21 30.45 -12.26 21.84
N MET A 22 29.79 -11.10 21.77
CA MET A 22 28.71 -10.88 20.82
C MET A 22 29.28 -11.18 19.45
N MET A 23 28.79 -12.23 18.79
CA MET A 23 29.13 -12.47 17.39
C MET A 23 28.83 -11.19 16.62
N HIS A 24 29.87 -10.58 16.04
CA HIS A 24 29.69 -9.49 15.10
C HIS A 24 28.77 -9.98 13.99
N ILE A 25 27.83 -9.14 13.56
CA ILE A 25 26.81 -9.52 12.55
C ILE A 25 27.44 -10.13 11.28
N GLU A 26 28.68 -9.73 10.96
CA GLU A 26 29.50 -10.24 9.86
C GLU A 26 29.90 -11.71 9.99
N GLN A 27 29.89 -12.27 11.20
CA GLN A 27 30.20 -13.68 11.48
C GLN A 27 28.97 -14.60 11.40
N LEU A 28 27.76 -14.04 11.27
CA LEU A 28 26.55 -14.85 11.16
C LEU A 28 26.60 -15.77 9.94
N PRO A 29 26.09 -17.01 10.05
CA PRO A 29 25.88 -17.91 8.91
C PRO A 29 25.06 -17.28 7.78
N ASN A 30 25.29 -17.73 6.55
CA ASN A 30 24.56 -17.22 5.38
C ASN A 30 23.03 -17.42 5.51
N ASP A 31 22.57 -18.48 6.17
CA ASP A 31 21.13 -18.75 6.32
C ASP A 31 20.43 -17.74 7.24
N LEU A 32 21.10 -17.32 8.33
CA LEU A 32 20.61 -16.26 9.22
C LEU A 32 20.66 -14.89 8.54
N TRP A 33 21.68 -14.62 7.72
CA TRP A 33 21.69 -13.41 6.89
C TRP A 33 20.54 -13.40 5.88
N ILE A 34 20.22 -14.54 5.26
CA ILE A 34 19.07 -14.66 4.35
C ILE A 34 17.77 -14.42 5.12
N GLU A 35 17.62 -14.97 6.32
CA GLU A 35 16.45 -14.70 7.15
C GLU A 35 16.34 -13.20 7.50
N ILE A 36 17.42 -12.55 7.93
CA ILE A 36 17.46 -11.10 8.21
C ILE A 36 17.09 -10.29 6.96
N MET A 37 17.73 -10.59 5.83
CA MET A 37 17.46 -9.95 4.54
C MET A 37 16.01 -10.17 4.08
N SER A 38 15.36 -11.26 4.49
CA SER A 38 13.95 -11.52 4.16
C SER A 38 12.98 -10.53 4.82
N TYR A 39 13.42 -9.77 5.82
CA TYR A 39 12.63 -8.70 6.44
C TYR A 39 12.89 -7.31 5.83
N LEU A 40 13.89 -7.20 4.95
CA LEU A 40 14.29 -5.96 4.32
C LEU A 40 13.48 -5.68 3.05
N THR A 41 13.22 -4.39 2.77
CA THR A 41 12.56 -3.99 1.53
C THR A 41 13.51 -4.22 0.34
N TYR A 42 12.97 -4.28 -0.88
CA TYR A 42 13.83 -4.41 -2.07
C TYR A 42 14.88 -3.29 -2.16
N LEU A 43 14.50 -2.08 -1.77
CA LEU A 43 15.40 -0.95 -1.73
C LEU A 43 16.52 -1.13 -0.69
N ASP A 44 16.18 -1.60 0.52
CA ASP A 44 17.16 -1.91 1.56
C ASP A 44 18.11 -3.02 1.10
N LEU A 45 17.58 -4.01 0.38
CA LEU A 45 18.36 -5.06 -0.25
C LEU A 45 19.31 -4.48 -1.30
N GLN A 46 18.88 -3.51 -2.13
CA GLN A 46 19.77 -2.82 -3.05
C GLN A 46 20.91 -2.08 -2.33
N GLN A 47 20.64 -1.44 -1.20
CA GLN A 47 21.67 -0.79 -0.39
C GLN A 47 22.67 -1.81 0.18
N LEU A 48 22.19 -2.97 0.64
CA LEU A 48 23.05 -4.06 1.12
C LEU A 48 24.03 -4.58 0.07
N ARG A 49 23.70 -4.50 -1.22
CA ARG A 49 24.61 -4.90 -2.32
C ARG A 49 25.86 -4.02 -2.39
N LEU A 50 25.81 -2.83 -1.78
CA LEU A 50 26.90 -1.88 -1.75
C LEU A 50 27.79 -2.06 -0.50
N VAL A 51 27.31 -2.78 0.53
CA VAL A 51 28.00 -2.90 1.83
C VAL A 51 29.23 -3.82 1.76
N SER A 52 29.11 -5.00 1.15
CA SER A 52 30.22 -5.94 1.02
C SER A 52 30.00 -6.92 -0.13
N TRP A 53 31.06 -7.59 -0.59
CA TRP A 53 30.96 -8.63 -1.62
C TRP A 53 30.02 -9.77 -1.18
N ARG A 54 30.05 -10.13 0.11
CA ARG A 54 29.22 -11.18 0.71
C ARG A 54 27.75 -10.79 0.73
N CYS A 55 27.43 -9.56 1.14
CA CYS A 55 26.06 -9.05 1.10
C CYS A 55 25.55 -8.95 -0.34
N ARG A 56 26.40 -8.55 -1.29
CA ARG A 56 26.08 -8.53 -2.72
C ARG A 56 25.76 -9.92 -3.25
N GLU A 57 26.56 -10.93 -2.92
CA GLU A 57 26.31 -12.32 -3.31
C GLU A 57 25.00 -12.85 -2.71
N LEU A 58 24.76 -12.60 -1.42
CA LEU A 58 23.54 -13.03 -0.73
C LEU A 58 22.28 -12.37 -1.31
N VAL A 59 22.29 -11.05 -1.54
CA VAL A 59 21.17 -10.34 -2.17
C VAL A 59 20.97 -10.75 -3.62
N ASN A 60 22.03 -11.09 -4.35
CA ASN A 60 21.93 -11.58 -5.72
C ASN A 60 21.41 -13.03 -5.81
N ARG A 61 21.20 -13.73 -4.67
CA ARG A 61 20.52 -15.03 -4.70
C ARG A 61 19.09 -14.85 -5.24
N ARG A 62 18.63 -15.83 -6.04
CA ARG A 62 17.29 -15.86 -6.65
C ARG A 62 16.18 -15.51 -5.65
N TYR A 63 16.33 -15.90 -4.39
CA TYR A 63 15.37 -15.64 -3.32
C TYR A 63 15.04 -14.13 -3.12
N PHE A 64 16.01 -13.22 -3.24
CA PHE A 64 15.79 -11.78 -3.07
C PHE A 64 15.61 -11.02 -4.37
N ALA A 65 16.19 -11.55 -5.45
CA ALA A 65 16.10 -10.96 -6.77
C ALA A 65 14.63 -10.86 -7.24
N THR A 66 13.74 -11.75 -6.79
CA THR A 66 12.30 -11.77 -7.13
C THR A 66 11.47 -10.72 -6.41
N ARG A 67 12.04 -9.98 -5.45
CA ARG A 67 11.33 -8.94 -4.68
C ARG A 67 11.33 -7.56 -5.36
N GLY A 68 12.14 -7.38 -6.40
CA GLY A 68 12.22 -6.14 -7.15
C GLY A 68 11.28 -6.14 -8.34
N ARG A 69 10.57 -5.02 -8.53
CA ARG A 69 9.88 -4.74 -9.77
C ARG A 69 10.75 -3.84 -10.65
N VAL A 70 10.99 -4.27 -11.87
CA VAL A 70 11.72 -3.49 -12.86
C VAL A 70 10.74 -2.59 -13.61
N ILE A 71 10.90 -1.28 -13.53
CA ILE A 71 10.05 -0.32 -14.26
C ILE A 71 10.76 0.06 -15.55
N VAL A 72 10.15 -0.25 -16.69
CA VAL A 72 10.62 0.10 -18.02
C VAL A 72 9.79 1.28 -18.53
N THR A 73 10.46 2.37 -18.85
CA THR A 73 9.90 3.60 -19.41
C THR A 73 10.56 3.88 -20.76
N LYS A 74 10.00 4.83 -21.52
CA LYS A 74 10.60 5.26 -22.80
C LYS A 74 12.03 5.79 -22.62
N GLU A 75 12.28 6.48 -21.51
CA GLU A 75 13.56 7.11 -21.18
C GLU A 75 14.66 6.09 -20.88
N ASN A 76 14.35 5.05 -20.08
CA ASN A 76 15.38 4.12 -19.61
C ASN A 76 15.59 2.88 -20.50
N LEU A 77 14.73 2.66 -21.50
CA LEU A 77 14.72 1.45 -22.31
C LEU A 77 16.06 1.19 -23.03
N LYS A 78 16.71 2.25 -23.55
CA LYS A 78 17.99 2.13 -24.26
C LYS A 78 19.11 1.70 -23.33
N ASP A 79 19.25 2.37 -22.19
CA ASP A 79 20.27 2.08 -21.19
C ASP A 79 20.09 0.67 -20.62
N MET A 80 18.85 0.29 -20.33
CA MET A 80 18.52 -1.05 -19.86
C MET A 80 18.87 -2.12 -20.89
N LYS A 81 18.56 -1.89 -22.16
CA LYS A 81 18.90 -2.83 -23.23
C LYS A 81 20.42 -2.99 -23.36
N GLN A 82 21.17 -1.89 -23.39
CA GLN A 82 22.64 -1.92 -23.47
C GLN A 82 23.24 -2.66 -22.26
N HIS A 83 22.67 -2.45 -21.07
CA HIS A 83 23.10 -3.14 -19.86
C HIS A 83 22.88 -4.66 -19.95
N VAL A 84 21.72 -5.11 -20.46
CA VAL A 84 21.45 -6.54 -20.66
C VAL A 84 22.36 -7.14 -21.72
N GLU A 85 22.61 -6.44 -22.82
CA GLU A 85 23.52 -6.88 -23.90
C GLU A 85 24.98 -7.04 -23.41
N SER A 86 25.40 -6.21 -22.45
CA SER A 86 26.74 -6.30 -21.84
C SER A 86 26.96 -7.52 -20.94
N HIS A 87 25.96 -8.40 -20.77
CA HIS A 87 25.98 -9.58 -19.89
C HIS A 87 26.31 -9.27 -18.41
N ALA A 88 26.27 -8.00 -18.01
CA ALA A 88 26.52 -7.53 -16.65
C ALA A 88 25.24 -7.50 -15.78
N SER A 89 24.17 -8.19 -16.20
CA SER A 89 22.85 -8.00 -15.60
C SER A 89 22.70 -8.76 -14.29
N TYR A 90 22.86 -8.03 -13.19
CA TYR A 90 22.40 -8.44 -11.87
C TYR A 90 20.91 -8.13 -11.62
N ILE A 91 20.24 -7.57 -12.63
CA ILE A 91 18.84 -7.18 -12.60
C ILE A 91 18.00 -8.41 -12.92
N ASN A 92 17.01 -8.70 -12.07
CA ASN A 92 16.07 -9.78 -12.30
C ASN A 92 14.81 -9.24 -12.96
N PHE A 93 14.43 -9.81 -14.10
CA PHE A 93 13.27 -9.41 -14.88
C PHE A 93 12.03 -10.26 -14.61
N GLU A 94 11.94 -10.96 -13.48
CA GLU A 94 10.75 -11.76 -13.13
C GLU A 94 9.46 -10.92 -12.95
N ASP A 95 9.54 -9.71 -12.36
CA ASP A 95 8.42 -8.76 -12.23
C ASP A 95 8.75 -7.44 -12.94
N VAL A 96 8.00 -7.12 -13.99
CA VAL A 96 8.24 -5.97 -14.87
C VAL A 96 7.00 -5.09 -14.96
N GLU A 97 7.18 -3.77 -14.91
CA GLU A 97 6.17 -2.77 -15.18
C GLU A 97 6.53 -1.95 -16.41
N PHE A 98 5.63 -1.90 -17.38
CA PHE A 98 5.69 -1.02 -18.54
C PHE A 98 4.91 0.24 -18.24
N ARG A 99 5.57 1.40 -18.35
CA ARG A 99 4.98 2.70 -18.07
C ARG A 99 5.25 3.67 -19.21
N ASN A 100 4.20 4.29 -19.74
CA ASN A 100 4.27 5.30 -20.81
C ASN A 100 5.09 4.83 -22.03
N LEU A 101 4.97 3.56 -22.40
CA LEU A 101 5.69 2.98 -23.54
C LEU A 101 4.81 2.98 -24.80
N SER A 102 5.42 3.35 -25.91
CA SER A 102 4.87 3.17 -27.25
C SER A 102 5.55 2.02 -27.97
N GLN A 103 4.93 1.54 -29.05
CA GLN A 103 5.55 0.52 -29.89
C GLN A 103 6.85 1.04 -30.47
N SER A 104 7.91 0.25 -30.35
CA SER A 104 9.25 0.61 -30.82
C SER A 104 10.06 -0.66 -31.10
N LEU A 105 10.97 -0.59 -32.07
CA LEU A 105 11.87 -1.69 -32.40
C LEU A 105 12.79 -2.02 -31.22
N GLU A 106 13.18 -1.01 -30.47
CA GLU A 106 13.99 -1.11 -29.25
C GLU A 106 13.29 -1.96 -28.20
N LEU A 107 11.98 -1.75 -27.98
CA LEU A 107 11.21 -2.55 -27.03
C LEU A 107 11.13 -4.00 -27.48
N GLU A 108 10.96 -4.23 -28.79
CA GLU A 108 10.94 -5.59 -29.31
C GLU A 108 12.26 -6.34 -29.14
N GLN A 109 13.38 -5.65 -29.39
CA GLN A 109 14.71 -6.22 -29.21
C GLN A 109 14.99 -6.48 -27.74
N PHE A 110 14.66 -5.54 -26.85
CA PHE A 110 14.75 -5.72 -25.41
C PHE A 110 13.95 -6.95 -24.95
N LEU A 111 12.69 -7.07 -25.38
CA LEU A 111 11.84 -8.22 -25.05
C LEU A 111 12.37 -9.56 -25.58
N ARG A 112 13.11 -9.58 -26.69
CA ARG A 112 13.77 -10.81 -27.17
C ARG A 112 14.88 -11.28 -26.22
N LEU A 113 15.54 -10.35 -25.53
CA LEU A 113 16.59 -10.64 -24.57
C LEU A 113 15.99 -11.12 -23.23
N VAL A 114 15.08 -10.34 -22.65
CA VAL A 114 14.59 -10.58 -21.27
C VAL A 114 13.26 -11.32 -21.18
N GLY A 115 12.49 -11.44 -22.26
CA GLY A 115 11.10 -11.88 -22.22
C GLY A 115 10.87 -13.30 -21.68
N LYS A 116 11.88 -14.17 -21.74
CA LYS A 116 11.83 -15.52 -21.16
C LYS A 116 11.88 -15.52 -19.62
N GLU A 117 12.43 -14.48 -19.01
CA GLU A 117 12.54 -14.35 -17.54
C GLU A 117 11.27 -13.77 -16.91
N VAL A 118 10.50 -13.01 -17.69
CA VAL A 118 9.30 -12.31 -17.23
C VAL A 118 8.20 -13.29 -16.83
N LYS A 119 7.82 -13.24 -15.54
CA LYS A 119 6.70 -14.02 -14.98
C LYS A 119 5.50 -13.14 -14.63
N CYS A 120 5.74 -11.90 -14.23
CA CYS A 120 4.71 -10.91 -13.92
C CYS A 120 4.92 -9.68 -14.79
N LEU A 121 3.87 -9.23 -15.47
CA LEU A 121 3.88 -8.01 -16.28
C LEU A 121 2.73 -7.10 -15.84
N LEU A 122 3.05 -5.87 -15.44
CA LEU A 122 2.09 -4.79 -15.25
C LEU A 122 2.23 -3.78 -16.38
N VAL A 123 1.12 -3.48 -17.05
CA VAL A 123 1.07 -2.53 -18.17
C VAL A 123 0.30 -1.29 -17.70
N ARG A 124 0.96 -0.12 -17.74
CA ARG A 124 0.38 1.20 -17.43
C ARG A 124 0.63 2.18 -18.55
N HIS A 125 -0.43 2.79 -19.08
CA HIS A 125 -0.35 3.76 -20.18
C HIS A 125 0.55 3.29 -21.34
N SER A 126 0.50 2.00 -21.68
CA SER A 126 1.45 1.37 -22.62
C SER A 126 0.74 0.40 -23.58
N PRO A 127 0.19 0.85 -24.72
CA PRO A 127 -0.53 0.01 -25.68
C PRO A 127 0.43 -0.80 -26.59
N VAL A 128 1.31 -1.60 -25.97
CA VAL A 128 2.39 -2.33 -26.62
C VAL A 128 2.07 -3.82 -26.83
N PHE A 129 0.78 -4.15 -27.01
CA PHE A 129 0.30 -5.53 -27.07
C PHE A 129 0.84 -6.34 -28.27
N ARG A 130 1.11 -5.69 -29.42
CA ARG A 130 1.86 -6.33 -30.53
C ARG A 130 3.31 -6.60 -30.16
N SER A 131 3.96 -5.65 -29.50
CA SER A 131 5.36 -5.77 -29.12
C SER A 131 5.61 -6.95 -28.19
N ILE A 132 4.65 -7.29 -27.31
CA ILE A 132 4.76 -8.47 -26.41
C ILE A 132 4.43 -9.81 -27.09
N HIS A 133 3.83 -9.79 -28.29
CA HIS A 133 3.34 -11.00 -28.94
C HIS A 133 4.45 -12.03 -29.19
N GLY A 134 4.29 -13.24 -28.64
CA GLY A 134 5.23 -14.35 -28.76
C GLY A 134 6.53 -14.20 -27.97
N LYS A 135 6.69 -13.13 -27.17
CA LYS A 135 7.96 -12.83 -26.47
C LYS A 135 7.96 -13.19 -24.98
N LEU A 136 6.81 -13.51 -24.40
CA LEU A 136 6.65 -13.76 -22.96
C LEU A 136 6.14 -15.19 -22.66
N PRO A 137 6.93 -16.24 -22.94
CA PRO A 137 6.48 -17.64 -22.86
C PRO A 137 6.22 -18.14 -21.43
N ASN A 138 6.85 -17.53 -20.42
CA ASN A 138 6.76 -17.93 -19.01
C ASN A 138 5.86 -17.00 -18.18
N LEU A 139 5.07 -16.15 -18.84
CA LEU A 139 4.20 -15.21 -18.16
C LEU A 139 3.11 -15.94 -17.36
N LYS A 140 3.07 -15.67 -16.06
CA LYS A 140 2.10 -16.20 -15.11
C LYS A 140 1.06 -15.17 -14.71
N MET A 141 1.43 -13.89 -14.62
CA MET A 141 0.53 -12.83 -14.20
C MET A 141 0.58 -11.68 -15.22
N LEU A 142 -0.57 -11.34 -15.80
CA LEU A 142 -0.73 -10.14 -16.63
C LEU A 142 -1.69 -9.16 -15.97
N LYS A 143 -1.22 -7.96 -15.67
CA LYS A 143 -2.00 -6.86 -15.08
C LYS A 143 -2.05 -5.69 -16.06
N ILE A 144 -3.25 -5.19 -16.34
CA ILE A 144 -3.46 -4.03 -17.20
C ILE A 144 -4.18 -2.96 -16.38
N ALA A 145 -3.51 -1.84 -16.16
CA ALA A 145 -4.02 -0.73 -15.39
C ALA A 145 -3.86 0.59 -16.15
N THR A 146 -4.89 1.41 -16.17
CA THR A 146 -4.94 2.74 -16.80
C THR A 146 -4.21 2.84 -18.16
N THR A 147 -4.77 2.30 -19.25
CA THR A 147 -4.17 2.42 -20.61
C THR A 147 -4.84 3.43 -21.54
N SER A 148 -5.86 4.16 -21.07
CA SER A 148 -6.53 5.24 -21.82
C SER A 148 -6.01 6.60 -21.33
N PHE A 149 -5.57 7.45 -22.25
CA PHE A 149 -5.50 8.89 -22.01
C PHE A 149 -6.88 9.46 -22.29
N LEU A 150 -7.39 10.33 -21.42
CA LEU A 150 -8.68 11.02 -21.62
C LEU A 150 -8.67 11.94 -22.85
N ASP A 151 -7.49 12.21 -23.43
CA ASP A 151 -7.31 13.24 -24.46
C ASP A 151 -6.83 12.70 -25.83
N ASP A 152 -6.66 11.39 -26.02
CA ASP A 152 -6.10 10.84 -27.26
C ASP A 152 -7.01 9.78 -27.90
N ASP A 153 -8.06 10.27 -28.58
CA ASP A 153 -9.02 9.48 -29.37
C ASP A 153 -8.38 8.64 -30.50
N ASN A 154 -7.07 8.80 -30.75
CA ASN A 154 -6.35 8.15 -31.85
C ASN A 154 -5.50 6.92 -31.46
N MET A 155 -5.44 6.53 -30.18
CA MET A 155 -4.72 5.32 -29.80
C MET A 155 -5.55 4.08 -30.09
N THR A 156 -5.47 3.58 -31.33
CA THR A 156 -5.96 2.24 -31.68
C THR A 156 -5.17 1.22 -30.88
N VAL A 157 -5.76 0.72 -29.79
CA VAL A 157 -5.13 -0.32 -28.99
C VAL A 157 -5.09 -1.59 -29.81
N ASP A 158 -3.89 -2.06 -30.13
CA ASP A 158 -3.74 -3.28 -30.90
C ASP A 158 -4.24 -4.52 -30.12
N GLY A 159 -4.94 -5.40 -30.83
CA GLY A 159 -5.50 -6.62 -30.27
C GLY A 159 -4.45 -7.49 -29.59
N ILE A 160 -4.64 -7.80 -28.32
CA ILE A 160 -3.83 -8.77 -27.57
C ILE A 160 -4.34 -10.19 -27.81
N ASN A 161 -3.44 -11.11 -28.11
CA ASN A 161 -3.75 -12.55 -28.22
C ASN A 161 -3.45 -13.24 -26.88
N MET A 162 -4.47 -13.46 -26.05
CA MET A 162 -4.34 -14.13 -24.75
C MET A 162 -3.92 -15.60 -24.87
N LYS A 163 -4.17 -16.24 -26.02
CA LYS A 163 -3.86 -17.66 -26.22
C LYS A 163 -2.35 -17.95 -26.21
N GLN A 164 -1.52 -16.94 -26.43
CA GLN A 164 -0.07 -17.06 -26.40
C GLN A 164 0.48 -17.36 -24.99
N PHE A 165 -0.25 -16.97 -23.94
CA PHE A 165 0.22 -17.07 -22.56
C PHE A 165 -0.13 -18.44 -21.97
N HIS A 166 0.60 -19.47 -22.38
CA HIS A 166 0.28 -20.86 -22.01
C HIS A 166 0.45 -21.18 -20.51
N GLN A 167 1.23 -20.38 -19.77
CA GLN A 167 1.49 -20.53 -18.33
C GLN A 167 0.73 -19.53 -17.46
N LEU A 168 -0.22 -18.78 -18.04
CA LEU A 168 -0.96 -17.76 -17.32
C LEU A 168 -1.71 -18.39 -16.14
N ASP A 169 -1.56 -17.80 -14.96
CA ASP A 169 -2.17 -18.21 -13.70
C ASP A 169 -3.08 -17.09 -13.16
N GLY A 170 -2.78 -15.84 -13.52
CA GLY A 170 -3.57 -14.68 -13.12
C GLY A 170 -3.72 -13.65 -14.22
N PHE A 171 -4.90 -13.05 -14.29
CA PHE A 171 -5.20 -11.95 -15.20
C PHE A 171 -5.98 -10.85 -14.47
N GLU A 172 -5.51 -9.62 -14.57
CA GLU A 172 -6.17 -8.44 -14.00
C GLU A 172 -6.33 -7.37 -15.07
N CYS A 173 -7.55 -6.90 -15.28
CA CYS A 173 -7.86 -5.76 -16.14
C CYS A 173 -8.83 -4.83 -15.41
N ASP A 174 -8.40 -3.60 -15.13
CA ASP A 174 -9.23 -2.63 -14.44
C ASP A 174 -10.44 -2.15 -15.28
N GLY A 175 -11.36 -1.43 -14.64
CA GLY A 175 -12.55 -0.89 -15.31
C GLY A 175 -12.29 0.30 -16.24
N VAL A 176 -11.13 0.94 -16.13
CA VAL A 176 -10.84 2.22 -16.82
C VAL A 176 -10.05 2.02 -18.11
N SER A 177 -9.15 1.03 -18.13
CA SER A 177 -8.31 0.69 -19.28
C SER A 177 -9.09 0.05 -20.39
N LEU A 178 -8.63 0.22 -21.63
CA LEU A 178 -9.12 -0.47 -22.83
C LEU A 178 -10.61 -0.23 -23.15
N ASP A 179 -10.97 -0.29 -24.43
CA ASP A 179 -12.37 -0.25 -24.83
C ASP A 179 -13.11 -1.55 -24.48
N SER A 180 -14.45 -1.48 -24.47
CA SER A 180 -15.31 -2.63 -24.11
C SER A 180 -15.15 -3.84 -25.03
N ASN A 181 -14.87 -3.62 -26.32
CA ASN A 181 -14.78 -4.69 -27.31
C ASN A 181 -13.48 -5.46 -27.13
N LEU A 182 -12.37 -4.77 -26.89
CA LEU A 182 -11.09 -5.41 -26.60
C LEU A 182 -11.16 -6.24 -25.31
N LYS A 183 -11.78 -5.71 -24.25
CA LYS A 183 -12.06 -6.47 -23.01
C LYS A 183 -12.84 -7.76 -23.29
N LEU A 184 -13.89 -7.67 -24.12
CA LEU A 184 -14.71 -8.82 -24.49
C LEU A 184 -13.89 -9.86 -25.28
N LEU A 185 -13.07 -9.43 -26.24
CA LEU A 185 -12.18 -10.30 -27.00
C LEU A 185 -11.19 -11.04 -26.09
N MET A 186 -10.63 -10.35 -25.09
CA MET A 186 -9.73 -10.97 -24.13
C MET A 186 -10.45 -12.06 -23.31
N LEU A 187 -11.66 -11.79 -22.81
CA LEU A 187 -12.46 -12.78 -22.10
C LEU A 187 -12.79 -13.99 -22.98
N LEU A 188 -13.19 -13.76 -24.24
CA LEU A 188 -13.49 -14.84 -25.18
C LEU A 188 -12.29 -15.78 -25.35
N GLN A 189 -11.07 -15.24 -25.38
CA GLN A 189 -9.83 -16.00 -25.51
C GLN A 189 -9.35 -16.66 -24.20
N LEU A 190 -9.88 -16.27 -23.03
CA LEU A 190 -9.56 -16.89 -21.74
C LEU A 190 -10.42 -18.12 -21.41
N ARG A 191 -11.45 -18.41 -22.22
CA ARG A 191 -12.25 -19.62 -22.09
C ARG A 191 -11.39 -20.86 -22.25
N ARG A 192 -11.73 -21.95 -21.57
CA ARG A 192 -10.96 -23.21 -21.64
C ARG A 192 -11.14 -23.97 -22.95
N VAL A 193 -12.15 -23.62 -23.73
CA VAL A 193 -12.26 -24.06 -25.14
C VAL A 193 -11.11 -23.50 -25.97
N GLU A 194 -10.62 -22.30 -25.64
CA GLU A 194 -9.58 -21.60 -26.39
C GLU A 194 -8.17 -21.84 -25.83
N THR A 195 -8.04 -22.19 -24.55
CA THR A 195 -6.74 -22.30 -23.86
C THR A 195 -6.70 -23.46 -22.85
N LYS A 196 -5.51 -24.02 -22.63
CA LYS A 196 -5.25 -25.04 -21.59
C LYS A 196 -4.93 -24.44 -20.21
N VAL A 197 -4.95 -23.12 -20.12
CA VAL A 197 -4.65 -22.35 -18.91
C VAL A 197 -5.63 -22.69 -17.79
N ARG A 198 -5.16 -22.56 -16.55
CA ARG A 198 -5.95 -22.73 -15.33
C ARG A 198 -5.76 -21.50 -14.45
N LEU A 199 -6.69 -20.57 -14.52
CA LEU A 199 -6.59 -19.33 -13.75
C LEU A 199 -6.83 -19.60 -12.26
N ARG A 200 -5.96 -19.01 -11.43
CA ARG A 200 -6.12 -18.87 -9.97
C ARG A 200 -6.54 -17.46 -9.58
N HIS A 201 -6.21 -16.45 -10.38
CA HIS A 201 -6.53 -15.06 -10.09
C HIS A 201 -7.24 -14.41 -11.27
N LEU A 202 -8.38 -13.78 -11.03
CA LEU A 202 -9.10 -13.00 -12.03
C LEU A 202 -9.60 -11.70 -11.41
N LEU A 203 -9.18 -10.57 -11.98
CA LEU A 203 -9.80 -9.26 -11.77
C LEU A 203 -10.36 -8.77 -13.08
N PHE A 204 -11.66 -8.48 -13.12
CA PHE A 204 -12.28 -7.98 -14.33
C PHE A 204 -13.48 -7.07 -14.06
N GLU A 205 -13.71 -6.13 -14.97
CA GLU A 205 -14.90 -5.29 -14.97
C GLU A 205 -16.10 -6.03 -15.56
N TYR A 206 -17.18 -6.11 -14.79
CA TYR A 206 -18.48 -6.55 -15.29
C TYR A 206 -19.19 -5.43 -16.05
N ARG A 207 -19.66 -5.75 -17.27
CA ARG A 207 -20.60 -4.94 -18.07
C ARG A 207 -21.68 -5.85 -18.65
N ARG A 208 -22.86 -5.32 -18.96
CA ARG A 208 -23.96 -6.11 -19.56
C ARG A 208 -23.56 -6.83 -20.86
N ASN A 209 -22.72 -6.20 -21.68
CA ASN A 209 -22.27 -6.80 -22.95
C ASN A 209 -21.26 -7.95 -22.76
N ASN A 210 -20.65 -8.11 -21.59
CA ASN A 210 -19.66 -9.14 -21.31
C ASN A 210 -20.12 -10.22 -20.32
N GLU A 211 -21.30 -10.06 -19.70
CA GLU A 211 -21.83 -10.94 -18.65
C GLU A 211 -21.72 -12.42 -19.00
N MET A 212 -22.26 -12.82 -20.16
CA MET A 212 -22.28 -14.22 -20.59
C MET A 212 -20.88 -14.82 -20.71
N VAL A 213 -19.93 -14.06 -21.27
CA VAL A 213 -18.57 -14.54 -21.49
C VAL A 213 -17.79 -14.55 -20.17
N LEU A 214 -17.96 -13.52 -19.32
CA LEU A 214 -17.32 -13.47 -18.01
C LEU A 214 -17.78 -14.65 -17.13
N LEU A 215 -19.08 -14.94 -17.11
CA LEU A 215 -19.64 -16.09 -16.42
C LEU A 215 -19.07 -17.41 -16.94
N GLN A 216 -18.94 -17.55 -18.27
CA GLN A 216 -18.35 -18.75 -18.87
C GLN A 216 -16.88 -18.91 -18.45
N VAL A 217 -16.09 -17.84 -18.43
CA VAL A 217 -14.69 -17.87 -17.95
C VAL A 217 -14.63 -18.25 -16.47
N LEU A 218 -15.46 -17.61 -15.62
CA LEU A 218 -15.52 -17.93 -14.19
C LEU A 218 -15.90 -19.41 -13.96
N TYR A 219 -16.85 -19.93 -14.73
CA TYR A 219 -17.30 -21.32 -14.65
C TYR A 219 -16.20 -22.30 -15.09
N ASP A 220 -15.56 -22.02 -16.22
CA ASP A 220 -14.47 -22.84 -16.78
C ASP A 220 -13.29 -23.01 -15.79
N HIS A 221 -12.98 -21.96 -15.03
CA HIS A 221 -11.87 -21.90 -14.09
C HIS A 221 -12.29 -22.05 -12.61
N ALA A 222 -13.57 -22.32 -12.31
CA ALA A 222 -14.11 -22.29 -10.96
C ALA A 222 -13.34 -23.17 -9.94
N HIS A 223 -12.86 -24.34 -10.36
CA HIS A 223 -12.15 -25.28 -9.49
C HIS A 223 -10.71 -24.85 -9.15
N THR A 224 -10.14 -23.92 -9.90
CA THR A 224 -8.75 -23.46 -9.73
C THR A 224 -8.66 -22.07 -9.16
N LEU A 225 -9.70 -21.24 -9.31
CA LEU A 225 -9.74 -19.88 -8.79
C LEU A 225 -9.55 -19.83 -7.28
N GLU A 226 -8.53 -19.08 -6.86
CA GLU A 226 -8.21 -18.75 -5.47
C GLU A 226 -8.56 -17.29 -5.15
N SER A 227 -8.57 -16.40 -6.15
CA SER A 227 -8.93 -14.98 -6.02
C SER A 227 -9.83 -14.53 -7.16
N VAL A 228 -10.96 -13.93 -6.82
CA VAL A 228 -11.89 -13.33 -7.78
C VAL A 228 -12.17 -11.89 -7.36
N ASP A 229 -11.96 -10.95 -8.26
CA ASP A 229 -12.28 -9.54 -8.11
C ASP A 229 -13.16 -9.09 -9.28
N ILE A 230 -14.39 -8.67 -8.97
CA ILE A 230 -15.35 -8.21 -9.96
C ILE A 230 -15.79 -6.80 -9.58
N PHE A 231 -15.51 -5.85 -10.48
CA PHE A 231 -16.03 -4.50 -10.40
C PHE A 231 -17.28 -4.37 -11.29
N PHE A 232 -18.44 -4.17 -10.68
CA PHE A 232 -19.72 -3.99 -11.37
C PHE A 232 -19.90 -2.52 -11.78
N SER A 233 -19.56 -2.17 -13.02
CA SER A 233 -19.77 -0.79 -13.50
C SER A 233 -21.25 -0.48 -13.79
N CYS A 234 -22.05 -1.50 -14.07
CA CYS A 234 -23.50 -1.39 -14.20
C CYS A 234 -24.23 -2.53 -13.49
N SER A 235 -25.49 -2.29 -13.10
CA SER A 235 -26.33 -3.30 -12.44
C SER A 235 -26.56 -4.52 -13.34
N PRO A 236 -26.26 -5.74 -12.85
CA PRO A 236 -26.52 -6.97 -13.57
C PRO A 236 -28.00 -7.26 -13.80
N GLY A 237 -28.28 -8.19 -14.72
CA GLY A 237 -29.61 -8.73 -14.93
C GLY A 237 -30.17 -9.46 -13.70
N ILE A 238 -31.47 -9.76 -13.71
CA ILE A 238 -32.17 -10.44 -12.60
C ILE A 238 -31.90 -11.96 -12.61
N GLU A 239 -31.39 -12.49 -13.73
CA GLU A 239 -31.04 -13.90 -13.87
C GLU A 239 -29.77 -14.23 -13.07
N THR A 240 -29.93 -15.05 -12.03
CA THR A 240 -28.86 -15.37 -11.08
C THR A 240 -28.42 -16.84 -11.09
N GLU A 241 -29.07 -17.68 -11.91
CA GLU A 241 -28.81 -19.13 -12.00
C GLU A 241 -27.36 -19.44 -12.39
N ASN A 242 -26.87 -18.81 -13.47
CA ASN A 242 -25.51 -19.03 -13.96
C ASN A 242 -24.45 -18.58 -12.95
N TRP A 243 -24.71 -17.48 -12.24
CA TRP A 243 -23.86 -17.02 -11.14
C TRP A 243 -23.79 -18.06 -10.02
N ARG A 244 -24.93 -18.61 -9.59
CA ARG A 244 -24.97 -19.67 -8.58
C ARG A 244 -24.16 -20.91 -8.99
N LEU A 245 -24.46 -21.47 -10.15
CA LEU A 245 -23.79 -22.68 -10.67
C LEU A 245 -22.26 -22.50 -10.76
N THR A 246 -21.82 -21.28 -11.07
CA THR A 246 -20.41 -20.92 -11.16
C THR A 246 -19.75 -20.88 -9.79
N PHE A 247 -20.34 -20.17 -8.83
CA PHE A 247 -19.74 -19.99 -7.50
C PHE A 247 -19.84 -21.24 -6.61
N GLU A 248 -20.81 -22.13 -6.84
CA GLU A 248 -20.93 -23.43 -6.13
C GLU A 248 -19.71 -24.34 -6.30
N ARG A 249 -18.90 -24.12 -7.35
CA ARG A 249 -17.73 -24.95 -7.68
C ARG A 249 -16.40 -24.40 -7.18
N MET A 250 -16.41 -23.23 -6.55
CA MET A 250 -15.21 -22.50 -6.13
C MET A 250 -14.70 -22.92 -4.75
N TYR A 251 -14.26 -24.18 -4.62
CA TYR A 251 -13.78 -24.75 -3.35
C TYR A 251 -12.42 -24.19 -2.88
N ARG A 252 -11.64 -23.59 -3.78
CA ARG A 252 -10.30 -23.06 -3.50
C ARG A 252 -10.28 -21.55 -3.24
N LEU A 253 -11.43 -20.88 -3.29
CA LEU A 253 -11.53 -19.45 -3.16
C LEU A 253 -11.06 -18.99 -1.77
N ARG A 254 -10.08 -18.09 -1.75
CA ARG A 254 -9.48 -17.47 -0.57
C ARG A 254 -9.74 -15.97 -0.52
N THR A 255 -9.84 -15.33 -1.68
CA THR A 255 -10.08 -13.90 -1.82
C THR A 255 -11.27 -13.67 -2.73
N LEU A 256 -12.24 -12.90 -2.24
CA LEU A 256 -13.37 -12.44 -3.02
C LEU A 256 -13.49 -10.93 -2.85
N LYS A 257 -13.47 -10.22 -3.96
CA LYS A 257 -13.75 -8.80 -4.02
C LYS A 257 -14.92 -8.55 -4.97
N LEU A 258 -15.94 -7.89 -4.45
CA LEU A 258 -17.10 -7.46 -5.22
C LEU A 258 -17.29 -5.98 -4.92
N SER A 259 -17.17 -5.14 -5.95
CA SER A 259 -17.31 -3.69 -5.79
C SER A 259 -18.21 -3.08 -6.86
N GLY A 260 -18.74 -1.88 -6.60
CA GLY A 260 -19.63 -1.17 -7.53
C GLY A 260 -21.12 -1.54 -7.41
N ASN A 261 -21.83 -1.51 -8.54
CA ASN A 261 -23.29 -1.60 -8.59
C ASN A 261 -23.80 -3.05 -8.68
N CYS A 262 -23.90 -3.74 -7.54
CA CYS A 262 -24.55 -5.07 -7.46
C CYS A 262 -25.86 -4.99 -6.66
N HIS A 263 -26.95 -5.49 -7.24
CA HIS A 263 -28.24 -5.57 -6.54
C HIS A 263 -28.22 -6.72 -5.51
N LEU A 264 -29.08 -6.61 -4.47
CA LEU A 264 -29.06 -7.52 -3.32
C LEU A 264 -29.28 -8.99 -3.71
N MET A 265 -30.18 -9.27 -4.66
CA MET A 265 -30.50 -10.66 -5.04
C MET A 265 -29.25 -11.39 -5.57
N LEU A 266 -28.53 -10.80 -6.53
CA LEU A 266 -27.30 -11.39 -7.02
C LEU A 266 -26.21 -11.47 -5.95
N LEU A 267 -26.00 -10.40 -5.17
CA LEU A 267 -25.00 -10.40 -4.10
C LEU A 267 -25.24 -11.55 -3.11
N GLN A 268 -26.51 -11.75 -2.72
CA GLN A 268 -26.91 -12.86 -1.87
C GLN A 268 -26.64 -14.21 -2.55
N VAL A 269 -27.01 -14.36 -3.83
CA VAL A 269 -26.79 -15.60 -4.57
C VAL A 269 -25.30 -15.94 -4.63
N ILE A 270 -24.43 -14.99 -4.99
CA ILE A 270 -22.97 -15.21 -5.05
C ILE A 270 -22.44 -15.67 -3.69
N LEU A 271 -22.73 -14.92 -2.62
CA LEU A 271 -22.20 -15.21 -1.28
C LEU A 271 -22.74 -16.50 -0.68
N ASP A 272 -24.02 -16.82 -0.90
CA ASP A 272 -24.64 -18.05 -0.41
C ASP A 272 -24.12 -19.28 -1.17
N SER A 273 -23.88 -19.15 -2.48
CA SER A 273 -23.46 -20.25 -3.37
C SER A 273 -22.04 -20.77 -3.10
N ILE A 274 -21.11 -19.92 -2.66
CA ILE A 274 -19.72 -20.35 -2.42
C ILE A 274 -19.68 -21.49 -1.39
N PRO A 275 -18.94 -22.59 -1.58
CA PRO A 275 -18.90 -23.68 -0.61
C PRO A 275 -18.40 -23.24 0.78
N LYS A 276 -18.98 -23.78 1.86
CA LYS A 276 -18.45 -23.54 3.22
C LYS A 276 -17.03 -24.11 3.42
N THR A 277 -16.66 -25.10 2.60
CA THR A 277 -15.33 -25.70 2.57
C THR A 277 -14.28 -24.77 1.97
N ALA A 278 -14.69 -23.75 1.21
CA ALA A 278 -13.80 -22.70 0.74
C ALA A 278 -13.30 -21.90 1.93
N GLN A 279 -11.99 -21.89 2.13
CA GLN A 279 -11.33 -21.19 3.22
C GLN A 279 -11.17 -19.70 2.90
N LEU A 280 -12.29 -19.00 2.77
CA LEU A 280 -12.29 -17.58 2.45
C LEU A 280 -11.61 -16.79 3.57
N LYS A 281 -10.55 -16.07 3.23
CA LYS A 281 -9.71 -15.27 4.13
C LYS A 281 -9.93 -13.78 3.94
N HIS A 282 -10.11 -13.34 2.70
CA HIS A 282 -10.25 -11.95 2.33
C HIS A 282 -11.58 -11.73 1.63
N LEU A 283 -12.41 -10.85 2.18
CA LEU A 283 -13.68 -10.44 1.61
C LEU A 283 -13.74 -8.92 1.53
N ASP A 284 -13.73 -8.40 0.31
CA ASP A 284 -13.90 -6.98 0.03
C ASP A 284 -15.27 -6.78 -0.62
N LEU A 285 -16.13 -6.02 0.06
CA LEU A 285 -17.47 -5.64 -0.39
C LEU A 285 -17.57 -4.11 -0.53
N THR A 286 -16.46 -3.42 -0.80
CA THR A 286 -16.44 -1.96 -0.93
C THR A 286 -17.49 -1.47 -1.92
N GLY A 287 -18.32 -0.53 -1.50
CA GLY A 287 -19.37 0.06 -2.33
C GLY A 287 -20.58 -0.83 -2.57
N MET A 288 -20.70 -1.98 -1.90
CA MET A 288 -21.92 -2.79 -1.93
C MET A 288 -23.05 -2.12 -1.15
N LEU A 289 -23.70 -1.13 -1.77
CA LEU A 289 -24.77 -0.32 -1.17
C LEU A 289 -26.00 -1.16 -0.78
N SER A 290 -26.16 -2.33 -1.41
CA SER A 290 -27.26 -3.27 -1.18
C SER A 290 -26.99 -4.29 -0.07
N LEU A 291 -25.79 -4.27 0.54
CA LEU A 291 -25.40 -5.24 1.56
C LEU A 291 -26.25 -5.06 2.83
N THR A 292 -27.03 -6.08 3.16
CA THR A 292 -27.86 -6.10 4.37
C THR A 292 -27.13 -6.73 5.56
N ASN A 293 -27.53 -6.32 6.76
CA ASN A 293 -27.05 -6.89 8.03
C ASN A 293 -27.23 -8.42 8.08
N GLU A 294 -28.38 -8.95 7.62
CA GLU A 294 -28.68 -10.39 7.63
C GLU A 294 -27.76 -11.19 6.70
N LEU A 295 -27.43 -10.63 5.54
CA LEU A 295 -26.47 -11.26 4.62
C LEU A 295 -25.07 -11.30 5.24
N LEU A 296 -24.61 -10.20 5.83
CA LEU A 296 -23.32 -10.16 6.52
C LEU A 296 -23.26 -11.15 7.70
N ILE A 297 -24.36 -11.33 8.44
CA ILE A 297 -24.45 -12.35 9.51
C ILE A 297 -24.32 -13.78 8.93
N ARG A 298 -24.93 -14.07 7.77
CA ARG A 298 -24.78 -15.37 7.10
C ARG A 298 -23.33 -15.61 6.67
N VAL A 299 -22.70 -14.64 6.03
CA VAL A 299 -21.27 -14.64 5.66
C VAL A 299 -20.40 -14.90 6.89
N ALA A 300 -20.60 -14.14 7.96
CA ALA A 300 -19.85 -14.30 9.20
C ALA A 300 -20.05 -15.68 9.85
N ARG A 301 -21.25 -16.27 9.78
CA ARG A 301 -21.49 -17.64 10.25
C ARG A 301 -20.74 -18.68 9.41
N LYS A 302 -20.66 -18.46 8.11
CA LYS A 302 -20.07 -19.36 7.12
C LYS A 302 -18.55 -19.45 7.27
N TRP A 303 -17.87 -18.31 7.39
CA TRP A 303 -16.40 -18.20 7.41
C TRP A 303 -15.81 -17.71 8.73
N ARG A 304 -16.53 -17.93 9.84
CA ARG A 304 -16.16 -17.44 11.20
C ARG A 304 -14.73 -17.73 11.66
N LYS A 305 -14.08 -18.78 11.13
CA LYS A 305 -12.73 -19.23 11.53
C LYS A 305 -11.65 -18.90 10.50
N THR A 306 -12.03 -18.48 9.29
CA THR A 306 -11.10 -18.31 8.17
C THR A 306 -10.97 -16.85 7.76
N LEU A 307 -12.02 -16.05 7.96
CA LEU A 307 -12.07 -14.67 7.50
C LEU A 307 -11.17 -13.77 8.36
N SER A 308 -10.07 -13.32 7.77
CA SER A 308 -9.03 -12.49 8.40
C SER A 308 -9.08 -11.04 7.94
N TYR A 309 -9.56 -10.78 6.72
CA TYR A 309 -9.66 -9.44 6.15
C TYR A 309 -11.08 -9.19 5.66
N VAL A 310 -11.68 -8.09 6.10
CA VAL A 310 -13.03 -7.67 5.73
C VAL A 310 -13.05 -6.19 5.40
N ASP A 311 -13.43 -5.85 4.16
CA ASP A 311 -13.68 -4.48 3.75
C ASP A 311 -15.16 -4.24 3.49
N LEU A 312 -15.75 -3.33 4.26
CA LEU A 312 -17.16 -2.92 4.19
C LEU A 312 -17.29 -1.43 3.90
N MET A 313 -16.26 -0.81 3.30
CA MET A 313 -16.27 0.60 2.96
C MET A 313 -17.50 0.94 2.11
N PHE A 314 -18.17 2.05 2.42
CA PHE A 314 -19.40 2.48 1.74
C PHE A 314 -20.60 1.49 1.82
N CYS A 315 -20.58 0.48 2.69
CA CYS A 315 -21.77 -0.35 2.95
C CYS A 315 -22.77 0.41 3.86
N VAL A 316 -23.47 1.39 3.28
CA VAL A 316 -24.31 2.36 4.00
C VAL A 316 -25.52 1.78 4.72
N GLN A 317 -25.99 0.58 4.34
CA GLN A 317 -27.13 -0.10 4.97
C GLN A 317 -26.77 -0.84 6.27
N LEU A 318 -25.48 -0.95 6.60
CA LEU A 318 -25.03 -1.60 7.83
C LEU A 318 -25.27 -0.71 9.05
N ASP A 319 -25.93 -1.28 10.06
CA ASP A 319 -26.26 -0.62 11.32
C ASP A 319 -25.87 -1.51 12.52
N VAL A 320 -26.31 -1.15 13.73
CA VAL A 320 -26.04 -1.89 14.98
C VAL A 320 -26.41 -3.38 14.90
N ARG A 321 -27.31 -3.81 14.00
CA ARG A 321 -27.64 -5.23 13.84
C ARG A 321 -26.47 -6.05 13.30
N CYS A 322 -25.53 -5.45 12.56
CA CYS A 322 -24.35 -6.17 12.06
C CYS A 322 -23.34 -6.55 13.17
N VAL A 323 -23.50 -6.05 14.40
CA VAL A 323 -22.68 -6.39 15.57
C VAL A 323 -22.63 -7.91 15.80
N LYS A 324 -23.72 -8.62 15.51
CA LYS A 324 -23.78 -10.09 15.56
C LYS A 324 -22.79 -10.76 14.58
N ALA A 325 -22.59 -10.15 13.41
CA ALA A 325 -21.63 -10.62 12.42
C ALA A 325 -20.20 -10.33 12.89
N LEU A 326 -19.92 -9.10 13.31
CA LEU A 326 -18.59 -8.69 13.82
C LEU A 326 -18.15 -9.57 14.98
N ARG A 327 -19.03 -9.83 15.95
CA ARG A 327 -18.72 -10.70 17.10
C ARG A 327 -18.30 -12.10 16.68
N LYS A 328 -18.91 -12.67 15.64
CA LYS A 328 -18.58 -14.01 15.13
C LYS A 328 -17.20 -14.08 14.48
N MET A 329 -16.72 -12.97 13.90
CA MET A 329 -15.46 -12.90 13.16
C MET A 329 -14.32 -12.32 14.01
N SER A 330 -14.65 -11.60 15.09
CA SER A 330 -13.70 -10.84 15.92
C SER A 330 -12.45 -11.60 16.37
N GLY A 331 -12.54 -12.91 16.59
CA GLY A 331 -11.41 -13.74 17.05
C GLY A 331 -10.46 -14.24 15.96
N CYS A 332 -10.73 -13.97 14.68
CA CYS A 332 -9.84 -14.31 13.56
C CYS A 332 -9.52 -13.10 12.66
N LEU A 333 -10.23 -11.98 12.88
CA LEU A 333 -10.10 -10.79 12.06
C LEU A 333 -8.80 -10.07 12.39
N GLU A 334 -7.99 -9.86 11.36
CA GLU A 334 -6.72 -9.11 11.39
C GLU A 334 -6.89 -7.71 10.81
N SER A 335 -7.80 -7.52 9.84
CA SER A 335 -8.04 -6.23 9.20
C SER A 335 -9.54 -5.99 8.98
N LEU A 336 -10.00 -4.81 9.37
CA LEU A 336 -11.38 -4.37 9.22
C LEU A 336 -11.45 -2.93 8.69
N THR A 337 -12.13 -2.76 7.57
CA THR A 337 -12.54 -1.45 7.07
C THR A 337 -14.05 -1.29 7.22
N MET A 338 -14.49 -0.25 7.91
CA MET A 338 -15.90 0.18 8.00
C MET A 338 -16.05 1.68 7.74
N SER A 339 -15.21 2.20 6.84
CA SER A 339 -15.25 3.59 6.38
C SER A 339 -16.57 3.93 5.70
N TYR A 340 -17.12 5.11 5.95
CA TYR A 340 -18.39 5.60 5.42
C TYR A 340 -19.63 4.76 5.80
N CYS A 341 -19.53 3.88 6.81
CA CYS A 341 -20.66 3.16 7.41
C CYS A 341 -21.42 4.05 8.40
N ARG A 342 -22.18 5.02 7.88
CA ARG A 342 -22.80 6.09 8.68
C ARG A 342 -23.86 5.64 9.70
N ALA A 343 -24.45 4.45 9.62
CA ALA A 343 -25.42 4.02 10.63
C ALA A 343 -24.80 3.23 11.81
N MET A 344 -23.48 3.03 11.79
CA MET A 344 -22.76 2.33 12.85
C MET A 344 -22.54 3.23 14.07
N THR A 345 -22.83 2.72 15.28
CA THR A 345 -22.57 3.44 16.53
C THR A 345 -21.30 2.95 17.22
N GLY A 346 -20.67 3.83 18.00
CA GLY A 346 -19.48 3.47 18.79
C GLY A 346 -19.72 2.29 19.73
N ARG A 347 -20.85 2.28 20.45
CA ARG A 347 -21.24 1.16 21.32
C ARG A 347 -21.37 -0.16 20.55
N GLY A 348 -21.94 -0.12 19.34
CA GLY A 348 -22.05 -1.29 18.47
C GLY A 348 -20.67 -1.88 18.13
N LEU A 349 -19.71 -1.04 17.75
CA LEU A 349 -18.34 -1.50 17.46
C LEU A 349 -17.67 -2.11 18.69
N VAL A 350 -17.81 -1.50 19.86
CA VAL A 350 -17.25 -2.05 21.11
C VAL A 350 -17.86 -3.41 21.43
N GLU A 351 -19.19 -3.55 21.32
CA GLU A 351 -19.90 -4.82 21.55
C GLU A 351 -19.66 -5.88 20.46
N GLY A 352 -19.19 -5.47 19.28
CA GLY A 352 -18.92 -6.34 18.14
C GLY A 352 -17.48 -6.84 18.09
N LEU A 353 -16.52 -5.98 18.42
CA LEU A 353 -15.10 -6.26 18.22
C LEU A 353 -14.35 -6.50 19.53
N THR A 354 -14.76 -5.85 20.61
CA THR A 354 -13.96 -5.74 21.83
C THR A 354 -14.79 -5.97 23.10
N THR A 355 -15.69 -6.96 23.11
CA THR A 355 -16.30 -7.41 24.37
C THR A 355 -15.25 -7.90 25.35
N ASN A 356 -14.22 -8.57 24.82
CA ASN A 356 -12.98 -8.96 25.50
C ASN A 356 -11.78 -8.30 24.80
N MET A 357 -10.57 -8.50 25.34
CA MET A 357 -9.34 -8.11 24.64
C MET A 357 -9.26 -8.79 23.27
N ASN A 358 -9.07 -7.98 22.22
CA ASN A 358 -8.94 -8.46 20.86
C ASN A 358 -7.46 -8.39 20.44
N ASN A 359 -6.81 -9.55 20.44
CA ASN A 359 -5.39 -9.68 20.16
C ASN A 359 -5.08 -9.99 18.69
N THR A 360 -6.10 -10.15 17.84
CA THR A 360 -5.92 -10.52 16.43
C THR A 360 -5.94 -9.31 15.50
N LEU A 361 -6.74 -8.30 15.81
CA LEU A 361 -6.91 -7.14 14.94
C LEU A 361 -5.63 -6.29 14.91
N GLN A 362 -5.11 -6.10 13.71
CA GLN A 362 -3.89 -5.35 13.41
C GLN A 362 -4.19 -4.10 12.57
N GLU A 363 -5.29 -4.09 11.82
CA GLU A 363 -5.66 -2.96 10.96
C GLU A 363 -7.12 -2.58 11.19
N LEU A 364 -7.36 -1.30 11.43
CA LEU A 364 -8.70 -0.75 11.62
C LEU A 364 -8.82 0.58 10.87
N PHE A 365 -9.77 0.64 9.94
CA PHE A 365 -10.05 1.83 9.14
C PHE A 365 -11.50 2.27 9.36
N LEU A 366 -11.66 3.45 9.97
CA LEU A 366 -12.95 4.05 10.33
C LEU A 366 -13.00 5.49 9.82
N GLU A 367 -13.04 5.68 8.51
CA GLU A 367 -13.15 7.01 7.89
C GLU A 367 -14.61 7.49 7.84
N ASP A 368 -14.87 8.76 8.12
CA ASP A 368 -16.21 9.40 8.02
C ASP A 368 -17.32 8.68 8.83
N VAL A 369 -17.00 8.13 10.00
CA VAL A 369 -18.00 7.44 10.84
C VAL A 369 -18.63 8.40 11.86
N CYS A 370 -19.74 9.03 11.47
CA CYS A 370 -20.34 10.18 12.16
C CYS A 370 -20.97 9.92 13.55
N PHE A 371 -21.24 8.65 13.92
CA PHE A 371 -21.98 8.29 15.15
C PHE A 371 -21.12 7.51 16.17
N ILE A 372 -19.80 7.63 16.07
CA ILE A 372 -18.89 7.19 17.12
C ILE A 372 -18.55 8.39 18.00
N ASP A 373 -18.69 8.22 19.32
CA ASP A 373 -18.26 9.19 20.31
C ASP A 373 -16.86 8.85 20.87
N GLU A 374 -16.25 9.82 21.54
CA GLU A 374 -14.92 9.70 22.14
C GLU A 374 -14.83 8.53 23.15
N ASN A 375 -15.85 8.36 23.99
CA ASN A 375 -15.85 7.33 25.04
C ASN A 375 -15.83 5.92 24.45
N SER A 376 -16.67 5.68 23.44
CA SER A 376 -16.71 4.39 22.74
C SER A 376 -15.41 4.14 21.99
N MET A 377 -14.84 5.17 21.36
CA MET A 377 -13.56 5.05 20.65
C MET A 377 -12.41 4.72 21.60
N CYS A 378 -12.34 5.38 22.77
CA CYS A 378 -11.35 5.04 23.79
C CYS A 378 -11.53 3.59 24.29
N ALA A 379 -12.76 3.19 24.62
CA ALA A 379 -13.05 1.83 25.09
C ALA A 379 -12.71 0.75 24.05
N LEU A 380 -12.90 1.06 22.76
CA LEU A 380 -12.50 0.19 21.65
C LEU A 380 -10.97 0.05 21.61
N LEU A 381 -10.25 1.19 21.60
CA LEU A 381 -8.79 1.22 21.46
C LEU A 381 -8.07 0.63 22.67
N GLU A 382 -8.56 0.81 23.90
CA GLU A 382 -8.00 0.17 25.10
C GLU A 382 -7.89 -1.36 24.97
N ARG A 383 -8.76 -1.97 24.15
CA ARG A 383 -8.90 -3.42 23.99
C ARG A 383 -8.29 -3.96 22.69
N LEU A 384 -7.55 -3.12 21.95
CA LEU A 384 -6.89 -3.45 20.68
C LEU A 384 -5.37 -3.24 20.75
N PRO A 385 -4.64 -4.06 21.51
CA PRO A 385 -3.21 -3.84 21.80
C PRO A 385 -2.28 -4.04 20.59
N ASN A 386 -2.70 -4.82 19.58
CA ASN A 386 -1.85 -5.26 18.48
C ASN A 386 -2.03 -4.46 17.17
N LEU A 387 -2.70 -3.29 17.21
CA LEU A 387 -2.88 -2.46 16.03
C LEU A 387 -1.53 -1.99 15.47
N ARG A 388 -1.38 -2.18 14.16
CA ARG A 388 -0.28 -1.71 13.32
C ARG A 388 -0.72 -0.58 12.40
N LYS A 389 -1.97 -0.58 11.96
CA LYS A 389 -2.54 0.48 11.12
C LYS A 389 -3.88 0.95 11.70
N LEU A 390 -4.01 2.25 11.88
CA LEU A 390 -5.23 2.88 12.37
C LEU A 390 -5.53 4.11 11.51
N SER A 391 -6.72 4.14 10.91
CA SER A 391 -7.29 5.36 10.31
C SER A 391 -8.57 5.74 11.05
N LEU A 392 -8.61 6.99 11.50
CA LEU A 392 -9.77 7.67 12.07
C LEU A 392 -10.08 8.95 11.28
N ASP A 393 -9.82 8.90 9.97
CA ASP A 393 -9.96 10.05 9.08
C ASP A 393 -11.39 10.61 9.11
N ASN A 394 -11.50 11.93 9.22
CA ASN A 394 -12.76 12.66 9.35
C ASN A 394 -13.69 12.21 10.50
N CYS A 395 -13.21 11.48 11.53
CA CYS A 395 -13.99 11.09 12.71
C CYS A 395 -14.05 12.22 13.77
N GLN A 396 -14.52 13.41 13.38
CA GLN A 396 -14.43 14.65 14.16
C GLN A 396 -15.06 14.60 15.57
N LYS A 397 -16.04 13.72 15.81
CA LYS A 397 -16.68 13.57 17.14
C LYS A 397 -15.92 12.61 18.05
N ALA A 398 -15.34 11.56 17.49
CA ALA A 398 -14.64 10.50 18.22
C ALA A 398 -13.18 10.84 18.50
N THR A 399 -12.56 11.64 17.62
CA THR A 399 -11.12 11.87 17.63
C THR A 399 -10.78 13.20 18.28
N THR A 400 -10.21 13.13 19.49
CA THR A 400 -9.80 14.26 20.34
C THR A 400 -8.42 14.00 20.94
N ASP A 401 -7.90 14.96 21.71
CA ASP A 401 -6.67 14.80 22.49
C ASP A 401 -6.70 13.61 23.46
N ARG A 402 -7.87 13.29 24.03
CA ARG A 402 -8.03 12.12 24.90
C ARG A 402 -7.92 10.83 24.10
N THR A 403 -8.56 10.77 22.93
CA THR A 403 -8.45 9.61 22.03
C THR A 403 -7.01 9.38 21.61
N LEU A 404 -6.28 10.44 21.25
CA LEU A 404 -4.84 10.35 20.96
C LEU A 404 -4.03 9.79 22.14
N ALA A 405 -4.30 10.26 23.35
CA ALA A 405 -3.61 9.76 24.53
C ALA A 405 -3.88 8.26 24.77
N THR A 406 -5.11 7.80 24.54
CA THR A 406 -5.46 6.37 24.57
C THR A 406 -4.65 5.61 23.51
N ILE A 407 -4.53 6.16 22.28
CA ILE A 407 -3.72 5.58 21.21
C ILE A 407 -2.27 5.39 21.66
N PHE A 408 -1.66 6.46 22.19
CA PHE A 408 -0.26 6.47 22.59
C PHE A 408 0.02 5.67 23.88
N GLN A 409 -1.02 5.39 24.66
CA GLN A 409 -0.95 4.52 25.83
C GLN A 409 -0.90 3.04 25.44
N HIS A 410 -1.81 2.61 24.56
CA HIS A 410 -2.09 1.19 24.31
C HIS A 410 -1.50 0.64 23.01
N GLN A 411 -1.42 1.42 21.92
CA GLN A 411 -1.02 0.94 20.59
C GLN A 411 0.48 1.09 20.31
N LYS A 412 1.35 0.46 21.12
CA LYS A 412 2.82 0.61 20.97
C LYS A 412 3.40 0.05 19.66
N LEU A 413 2.69 -0.87 19.00
CA LEU A 413 3.10 -1.52 17.75
C LEU A 413 2.67 -0.76 16.49
N LEU A 414 2.04 0.41 16.65
CA LEU A 414 1.50 1.18 15.55
C LEU A 414 2.59 1.65 14.58
N ARG A 415 2.35 1.42 13.29
CA ARG A 415 3.23 1.79 12.17
C ARG A 415 2.61 2.86 11.29
N VAL A 416 1.28 2.88 11.16
CA VAL A 416 0.54 3.85 10.36
C VAL A 416 -0.58 4.45 11.20
N LEU A 417 -0.61 5.78 11.30
CA LEU A 417 -1.66 6.53 11.96
C LEU A 417 -2.19 7.62 11.03
N ARG A 418 -3.46 7.53 10.65
CA ARG A 418 -4.15 8.54 9.82
C ARG A 418 -5.32 9.14 10.58
N ILE A 419 -5.32 10.45 10.69
CA ILE A 419 -6.28 11.23 11.46
C ILE A 419 -6.58 12.55 10.72
N ASP A 420 -6.92 12.43 9.44
CA ASP A 420 -7.25 13.56 8.57
C ASP A 420 -8.52 14.29 9.06
N TYR A 421 -8.59 15.60 8.83
CA TYR A 421 -9.70 16.50 9.14
C TYR A 421 -10.28 16.40 10.57
N CYS A 422 -9.51 15.91 11.55
CA CYS A 422 -9.95 15.81 12.95
C CYS A 422 -9.68 17.11 13.72
N ILE A 423 -10.54 18.09 13.48
CA ILE A 423 -10.35 19.48 13.97
C ILE A 423 -10.29 19.66 15.49
N LYS A 424 -10.74 18.70 16.30
CA LYS A 424 -10.72 18.80 17.78
C LYS A 424 -9.35 18.51 18.40
N ILE A 425 -8.41 17.99 17.61
CA ILE A 425 -7.07 17.69 18.07
C ILE A 425 -6.24 18.97 18.19
N THR A 426 -5.45 19.07 19.25
CA THR A 426 -4.49 20.15 19.50
C THR A 426 -3.08 19.58 19.75
N ASP A 427 -2.09 20.47 19.87
CA ASP A 427 -0.72 20.07 20.22
C ASP A 427 -0.65 19.27 21.54
N ASN A 428 -1.58 19.52 22.48
CA ASN A 428 -1.58 18.85 23.79
C ASN A 428 -1.85 17.35 23.67
N GLY A 429 -2.70 16.92 22.73
CA GLY A 429 -2.97 15.50 22.49
C GLY A 429 -1.72 14.74 22.04
N PHE A 430 -0.84 15.39 21.26
CA PHE A 430 0.42 14.80 20.80
C PHE A 430 1.56 14.90 21.80
N ILE A 431 1.64 16.02 22.53
CA ILE A 431 2.69 16.26 23.55
C ILE A 431 2.45 15.40 24.79
N GLY A 432 1.19 15.08 25.10
CA GLY A 432 0.79 14.47 26.37
C GLY A 432 0.83 15.51 27.49
N PHE A 433 -0.32 15.91 28.01
CA PHE A 433 -0.40 16.96 29.03
C PHE A 433 -1.53 16.71 30.04
N GLY A 434 -1.32 17.10 31.30
CA GLY A 434 -2.32 17.03 32.36
C GLY A 434 -2.81 15.60 32.63
N LYS A 435 -4.13 15.38 32.56
CA LYS A 435 -4.78 14.08 32.84
C LYS A 435 -4.48 13.00 31.80
N HIS A 436 -3.83 13.37 30.69
CA HIS A 436 -3.55 12.48 29.56
C HIS A 436 -2.06 12.59 29.15
N PRO A 437 -1.12 12.05 29.95
CA PRO A 437 0.31 12.31 29.82
C PRO A 437 1.01 11.49 28.72
N TYR A 438 0.27 10.84 27.83
CA TYR A 438 0.84 9.94 26.83
C TYR A 438 1.17 10.70 25.55
N ALA A 439 2.46 10.85 25.28
CA ALA A 439 2.97 11.51 24.09
C ALA A 439 3.12 10.56 22.89
N ILE A 440 3.04 11.09 21.68
CA ILE A 440 3.27 10.32 20.44
C ILE A 440 4.68 9.74 20.34
N SER A 441 5.67 10.33 21.00
CA SER A 441 7.05 9.84 21.04
C SER A 441 7.21 8.42 21.62
N ARG A 442 6.15 7.89 22.27
CA ARG A 442 6.05 6.49 22.68
C ARG A 442 5.95 5.53 21.49
N LEU A 443 5.41 5.98 20.37
CA LEU A 443 5.27 5.21 19.13
C LEU A 443 6.57 5.22 18.32
N ARG A 444 7.67 4.71 18.90
CA ARG A 444 9.00 4.76 18.26
C ARG A 444 9.07 4.09 16.89
N GLY A 445 8.19 3.13 16.64
CA GLY A 445 8.08 2.41 15.37
C GLY A 445 7.14 3.07 14.35
N LEU A 446 6.55 4.24 14.62
CA LEU A 446 5.62 4.88 13.68
C LEU A 446 6.36 5.28 12.40
N ARG A 447 5.85 4.82 11.25
CA ARG A 447 6.43 5.06 9.92
C ARG A 447 5.65 6.06 9.10
N GLU A 448 4.34 6.12 9.30
CA GLU A 448 3.45 7.04 8.58
C GLU A 448 2.53 7.76 9.57
N LEU A 449 2.52 9.09 9.48
CA LEU A 449 1.61 9.96 10.20
C LEU A 449 0.92 10.91 9.21
N ASN A 450 -0.41 10.83 9.14
CA ASN A 450 -1.23 11.78 8.40
C ASN A 450 -2.14 12.55 9.36
N VAL A 451 -1.95 13.86 9.42
CA VAL A 451 -2.76 14.79 10.22
C VAL A 451 -3.25 15.97 9.38
N ARG A 452 -3.46 15.73 8.08
CA ARG A 452 -4.03 16.72 7.15
C ARG A 452 -5.31 17.32 7.72
N GLY A 453 -5.56 18.59 7.42
CA GLY A 453 -6.77 19.29 7.84
C GLY A 453 -6.97 19.48 9.35
N CYS A 454 -6.02 19.06 10.20
CA CYS A 454 -6.05 19.30 11.64
C CYS A 454 -5.63 20.75 11.95
N ARG A 455 -6.54 21.70 11.72
CA ARG A 455 -6.30 23.15 11.73
C ARG A 455 -5.90 23.77 13.08
N ASN A 456 -6.00 23.01 14.16
CA ASN A 456 -5.64 23.44 15.52
C ASN A 456 -4.21 23.04 15.92
N LEU A 457 -3.48 22.34 15.06
CA LEU A 457 -2.07 22.02 15.25
C LEU A 457 -1.19 23.23 14.95
N THR A 458 -0.18 23.45 15.77
CA THR A 458 0.77 24.56 15.61
C THR A 458 2.21 24.04 15.53
N HIS A 459 3.17 24.94 15.32
CA HIS A 459 4.60 24.59 15.34
C HIS A 459 5.05 23.89 16.63
N ARG A 460 4.29 23.97 17.74
CA ARG A 460 4.61 23.30 19.00
C ARG A 460 4.57 21.78 18.86
N LEU A 461 3.67 21.23 18.05
CA LEU A 461 3.64 19.81 17.68
C LEU A 461 5.00 19.36 17.15
N LEU A 462 5.50 20.06 16.14
CA LEU A 462 6.74 19.73 15.45
C LEU A 462 7.96 19.85 16.37
N LYS A 463 7.99 20.87 17.24
CA LYS A 463 9.09 21.11 18.17
C LYS A 463 9.14 20.12 19.34
N ARG A 464 7.98 19.76 19.90
CA ARG A 464 7.89 19.08 21.21
C ARG A 464 7.44 17.63 21.14
N ALA A 465 6.61 17.26 20.17
CA ALA A 465 5.99 15.94 20.13
C ALA A 465 6.63 15.00 19.11
N LEU A 466 6.88 15.49 17.89
CA LEU A 466 7.41 14.66 16.79
C LEU A 466 8.92 14.43 16.97
N ARG A 467 9.25 13.41 17.74
CA ARG A 467 10.59 12.81 17.87
C ARG A 467 10.49 11.33 17.53
N LEU A 468 10.32 11.04 16.24
CA LEU A 468 9.98 9.72 15.73
C LEU A 468 11.10 9.24 14.80
N PRO A 469 12.00 8.36 15.27
CA PRO A 469 13.21 8.02 14.54
C PRO A 469 12.95 7.15 13.29
N GLU A 470 11.82 6.41 13.26
CA GLU A 470 11.44 5.56 12.13
C GLU A 470 10.38 6.21 11.21
N LEU A 471 10.07 7.50 11.39
CA LEU A 471 9.05 8.17 10.60
C LEU A 471 9.56 8.40 9.17
N LEU A 472 8.90 7.75 8.20
CA LEU A 472 9.24 7.80 6.78
C LEU A 472 8.31 8.74 6.00
N SER A 473 7.05 8.86 6.41
CA SER A 473 6.03 9.64 5.71
C SER A 473 5.26 10.54 6.66
N LEU A 474 5.21 11.83 6.35
CA LEU A 474 4.47 12.82 7.13
C LEU A 474 3.64 13.73 6.22
N THR A 475 2.33 13.77 6.46
CA THR A 475 1.38 14.66 5.78
C THR A 475 0.80 15.68 6.76
N LEU A 476 1.04 16.95 6.49
CA LEU A 476 0.66 18.11 7.30
C LEU A 476 -0.21 19.10 6.49
N ASP A 477 -0.79 18.68 5.36
CA ASP A 477 -1.52 19.57 4.47
C ASP A 477 -2.66 20.30 5.20
N TYR A 478 -2.94 21.55 4.81
CA TYR A 478 -3.98 22.41 5.42
C TYR A 478 -3.81 22.67 6.93
N CYS A 479 -2.63 22.44 7.50
CA CYS A 479 -2.28 22.84 8.87
C CYS A 479 -1.71 24.27 8.90
N ASN A 480 -2.57 25.26 8.69
CA ASN A 480 -2.18 26.66 8.43
C ASN A 480 -1.50 27.41 9.59
N ARG A 481 -1.33 26.79 10.76
CA ARG A 481 -0.65 27.39 11.94
C ARG A 481 0.76 26.84 12.16
N LEU A 482 1.27 26.07 11.20
CA LEU A 482 2.66 25.61 11.18
C LEU A 482 3.55 26.71 10.59
N ASP A 483 4.64 27.03 11.27
CA ASP A 483 5.60 28.04 10.83
C ASP A 483 6.97 27.42 10.49
N THR A 484 7.83 28.21 9.87
CA THR A 484 9.21 27.87 9.51
C THR A 484 10.02 27.35 10.71
N LYS A 485 9.81 27.87 11.92
CA LYS A 485 10.51 27.40 13.13
C LYS A 485 10.08 25.99 13.52
N GLY A 486 8.82 25.63 13.26
CA GLY A 486 8.31 24.27 13.41
C GLY A 486 8.96 23.31 12.44
N ILE A 487 9.04 23.68 11.16
CA ILE A 487 9.68 22.87 10.11
C ILE A 487 11.17 22.67 10.42
N ALA A 488 11.90 23.71 10.82
CA ALA A 488 13.31 23.59 11.21
C ALA A 488 13.51 22.55 12.34
N ALA A 489 12.61 22.50 13.32
CA ALA A 489 12.67 21.51 14.38
C ALA A 489 12.27 20.10 13.91
N LEU A 490 11.27 20.00 13.04
CA LEU A 490 10.86 18.74 12.43
C LEU A 490 12.03 18.08 11.69
N THR A 491 12.77 18.85 10.88
CA THR A 491 13.84 18.30 10.05
C THR A 491 15.03 17.80 10.88
N MET A 492 15.24 18.34 12.08
CA MET A 492 16.21 17.82 13.05
C MET A 492 15.68 16.58 13.82
N ASN A 493 14.39 16.56 14.16
CA ASN A 493 13.82 15.51 15.01
C ASN A 493 13.44 14.22 14.25
N CYS A 494 13.18 14.30 12.94
CA CYS A 494 12.73 13.20 12.09
C CYS A 494 13.61 13.04 10.83
N PRO A 495 14.90 12.72 10.97
CA PRO A 495 15.85 12.66 9.84
C PRO A 495 15.61 11.50 8.88
N ALA A 496 14.77 10.52 9.25
CA ALA A 496 14.45 9.36 8.43
C ALA A 496 13.36 9.62 7.37
N LEU A 497 12.78 10.83 7.31
CA LEU A 497 11.69 11.16 6.40
C LEU A 497 12.10 10.98 4.93
N GLU A 498 11.28 10.23 4.21
CA GLU A 498 11.37 10.01 2.77
C GLU A 498 10.26 10.75 2.00
N MET A 499 9.12 11.01 2.65
CA MET A 499 7.99 11.72 2.06
C MET A 499 7.47 12.80 3.02
N LEU A 500 7.41 14.04 2.54
CA LEU A 500 6.86 15.17 3.27
C LEU A 500 5.86 15.94 2.41
N SER A 501 4.64 16.10 2.91
CA SER A 501 3.62 16.93 2.29
C SER A 501 3.19 18.03 3.27
N VAL A 502 3.34 19.28 2.85
CA VAL A 502 2.96 20.49 3.59
C VAL A 502 2.08 21.39 2.72
N ALA A 503 1.29 20.79 1.83
CA ALA A 503 0.49 21.54 0.87
C ALA A 503 -0.55 22.42 1.57
N SER A 504 -0.85 23.58 1.00
CA SER A 504 -1.79 24.54 1.58
C SER A 504 -1.41 25.02 3.00
N CYS A 505 -0.12 25.04 3.35
CA CYS A 505 0.36 25.62 4.62
C CYS A 505 0.80 27.07 4.42
N SER A 506 -0.10 28.02 4.67
CA SER A 506 0.05 29.44 4.30
C SER A 506 1.17 30.23 5.00
N LEU A 507 1.78 29.68 6.06
CA LEU A 507 2.85 30.35 6.83
C LEU A 507 4.25 29.79 6.51
N LEU A 508 4.37 28.88 5.53
CA LEU A 508 5.66 28.32 5.13
C LEU A 508 6.24 29.12 3.97
N ASP A 509 7.47 29.58 4.16
CA ASP A 509 8.24 30.40 3.22
C ASP A 509 9.41 29.61 2.62
N ASP A 510 10.21 30.26 1.77
CA ASP A 510 11.38 29.66 1.14
C ASP A 510 12.43 29.13 2.15
N VAL A 511 12.51 29.77 3.33
CA VAL A 511 13.41 29.33 4.42
C VAL A 511 12.96 27.98 4.99
N ALA A 512 11.66 27.72 5.06
CA ALA A 512 11.14 26.40 5.48
C ALA A 512 11.58 25.31 4.49
N VAL A 513 11.47 25.57 3.18
CA VAL A 513 11.94 24.64 2.13
C VAL A 513 13.45 24.43 2.22
N GLN A 514 14.21 25.49 2.47
CA GLN A 514 15.67 25.40 2.68
C GLN A 514 16.03 24.43 3.81
N PHE A 515 15.36 24.52 4.97
CA PHE A 515 15.59 23.58 6.08
C PHE A 515 15.21 22.14 5.73
N VAL A 516 14.17 21.94 4.93
CA VAL A 516 13.73 20.62 4.48
C VAL A 516 14.83 19.97 3.64
N VAL A 517 15.28 20.65 2.59
CA VAL A 517 16.24 20.07 1.63
C VAL A 517 17.65 19.92 2.21
N LEU A 518 18.06 20.77 3.16
CA LEU A 518 19.38 20.68 3.78
C LEU A 518 19.50 19.55 4.82
N ASN A 519 18.43 19.28 5.57
CA ASN A 519 18.50 18.37 6.72
C ASN A 519 17.89 17.00 6.44
N LEU A 520 16.91 16.89 5.53
CA LEU A 520 16.25 15.62 5.21
C LEU A 520 16.93 14.91 4.04
N ASN A 521 18.12 14.37 4.31
CA ASN A 521 18.94 13.71 3.29
C ASN A 521 18.31 12.45 2.67
N ARG A 522 17.25 11.90 3.27
CA ARG A 522 16.53 10.73 2.74
C ARG A 522 15.27 11.09 1.96
N LEU A 523 14.94 12.38 1.86
CA LEU A 523 13.72 12.86 1.25
C LEU A 523 13.70 12.52 -0.25
N ARG A 524 12.60 11.91 -0.69
CA ARG A 524 12.36 11.47 -2.07
C ARG A 524 11.14 12.12 -2.69
N SER A 525 10.14 12.46 -1.87
CA SER A 525 8.93 13.12 -2.32
C SER A 525 8.65 14.34 -1.44
N LEU A 526 8.50 15.49 -2.09
CA LEU A 526 8.15 16.75 -1.44
C LEU A 526 6.93 17.36 -2.12
N ASN A 527 5.91 17.70 -1.33
CA ASN A 527 4.76 18.45 -1.80
C ASN A 527 4.61 19.78 -1.04
N ILE A 528 4.74 20.87 -1.79
CA ILE A 528 4.69 22.27 -1.33
C ILE A 528 3.58 23.08 -2.04
N SER A 529 2.62 22.38 -2.67
CA SER A 529 1.54 22.99 -3.45
C SER A 529 0.73 24.00 -2.64
N ASN A 530 0.23 25.06 -3.28
CA ASN A 530 -0.65 26.06 -2.69
C ASN A 530 -0.10 26.72 -1.40
N CYS A 531 1.23 26.89 -1.31
CA CYS A 531 1.86 27.65 -0.23
C CYS A 531 2.16 29.07 -0.72
N SER A 532 1.43 30.06 -0.19
CA SER A 532 1.42 31.44 -0.70
C SER A 532 2.69 32.26 -0.48
N LEU A 533 3.62 31.79 0.36
CA LEU A 533 4.89 32.49 0.65
C LEU A 533 6.11 31.82 -0.01
N ILE A 534 5.88 30.80 -0.83
CA ILE A 534 6.94 30.13 -1.59
C ILE A 534 7.16 30.85 -2.91
N THR A 535 8.42 31.06 -3.26
CA THR A 535 8.84 31.74 -4.48
C THR A 535 9.86 30.89 -5.28
N LEU A 536 10.41 31.45 -6.36
CA LEU A 536 11.50 30.83 -7.14
C LEU A 536 12.75 30.50 -6.29
N GLN A 537 12.92 31.12 -5.12
CA GLN A 537 14.02 30.80 -4.21
C GLN A 537 13.94 29.36 -3.67
N SER A 538 12.74 28.86 -3.36
CA SER A 538 12.55 27.46 -2.96
C SER A 538 13.06 26.47 -4.01
N PHE A 539 12.76 26.74 -5.29
CA PHE A 539 13.22 25.90 -6.41
C PHE A 539 14.74 25.94 -6.54
N SER A 540 15.35 27.11 -6.30
CA SER A 540 16.81 27.26 -6.27
C SER A 540 17.45 26.47 -5.14
N HIS A 541 16.81 26.43 -3.96
CA HIS A 541 17.26 25.59 -2.84
C HIS A 541 17.13 24.10 -3.15
N ILE A 542 16.01 23.69 -3.75
CA ILE A 542 15.78 22.31 -4.18
C ILE A 542 16.85 21.87 -5.17
N ALA A 543 17.06 22.66 -6.24
CA ALA A 543 18.03 22.36 -7.27
C ALA A 543 19.45 22.18 -6.71
N ARG A 544 19.81 22.95 -5.68
CA ARG A 544 21.16 22.98 -5.10
C ARG A 544 21.44 21.92 -4.03
N TYR A 545 20.44 21.51 -3.24
CA TYR A 545 20.68 20.73 -2.02
C TYR A 545 19.92 19.41 -1.96
N ALA A 546 18.89 19.20 -2.79
CA ALA A 546 17.96 18.08 -2.64
C ALA A 546 18.43 16.79 -3.36
N ASP A 547 19.67 16.35 -3.18
CA ASP A 547 20.34 15.32 -4.00
C ASP A 547 19.59 13.96 -4.11
N ASN A 548 18.71 13.65 -3.17
CA ASN A 548 17.96 12.39 -3.13
C ASN A 548 16.48 12.55 -3.55
N LEU A 549 16.04 13.78 -3.83
CA LEU A 549 14.67 14.07 -4.22
C LEU A 549 14.39 13.46 -5.59
N ARG A 550 13.18 12.93 -5.76
CA ARG A 550 12.75 12.27 -6.99
C ARG A 550 11.42 12.80 -7.49
N GLU A 551 10.56 13.20 -6.57
CA GLU A 551 9.22 13.70 -6.86
C GLU A 551 9.02 15.05 -6.17
N LEU A 552 8.66 16.06 -6.97
CA LEU A 552 8.27 17.38 -6.49
C LEU A 552 6.87 17.70 -6.99
N VAL A 553 6.01 18.12 -6.06
CA VAL A 553 4.66 18.61 -6.35
C VAL A 553 4.53 20.02 -5.80
N ALA A 554 4.41 20.99 -6.69
CA ALA A 554 4.44 22.42 -6.40
C ALA A 554 3.33 23.16 -7.16
N CYS A 555 2.15 22.57 -7.24
CA CYS A 555 1.02 23.11 -8.00
C CYS A 555 0.39 24.32 -7.30
N SER A 556 -0.20 25.21 -8.09
CA SER A 556 -1.02 26.34 -7.60
C SER A 556 -0.26 27.26 -6.63
N ILE A 557 0.99 27.58 -6.92
CA ILE A 557 1.75 28.60 -6.17
C ILE A 557 1.49 29.96 -6.82
N ASP A 558 0.88 30.87 -6.05
CA ASP A 558 0.48 32.20 -6.54
C ASP A 558 1.67 33.01 -7.04
N GLY A 559 1.60 33.49 -8.29
CA GLY A 559 2.64 34.34 -8.89
C GLY A 559 3.92 33.61 -9.30
N LEU A 560 3.93 32.27 -9.29
CA LEU A 560 5.07 31.48 -9.75
C LEU A 560 5.16 31.49 -11.28
N ASP A 561 6.31 31.90 -11.80
CA ASP A 561 6.65 31.70 -13.21
C ASP A 561 7.07 30.23 -13.43
N HIS A 562 6.19 29.47 -14.09
CA HIS A 562 6.39 28.03 -14.34
C HIS A 562 7.62 27.75 -15.21
N GLU A 563 7.92 28.61 -16.20
CA GLU A 563 9.07 28.41 -17.09
C GLU A 563 10.38 28.65 -16.35
N ALA A 564 10.42 29.71 -15.54
CA ALA A 564 11.57 30.00 -14.68
C ALA A 564 11.80 28.90 -13.64
N ALA A 565 10.73 28.42 -12.99
CA ALA A 565 10.81 27.32 -12.02
C ALA A 565 11.33 26.04 -12.67
N GLN A 566 10.82 25.67 -13.85
CA GLN A 566 11.29 24.50 -14.59
C GLN A 566 12.78 24.65 -14.97
N SER A 567 13.17 25.81 -15.49
CA SER A 567 14.57 26.08 -15.87
C SER A 567 15.54 25.94 -14.69
N ILE A 568 15.12 26.32 -13.48
CA ILE A 568 15.92 26.14 -12.26
C ILE A 568 16.00 24.66 -11.88
N LEU A 569 14.89 23.92 -11.97
CA LEU A 569 14.85 22.50 -11.64
C LEU A 569 15.61 21.63 -12.64
N ASP A 570 15.73 22.04 -13.90
CA ASP A 570 16.52 21.36 -14.92
C ASP A 570 18.03 21.37 -14.58
N LEU A 571 18.47 22.29 -13.71
CA LEU A 571 19.84 22.31 -13.17
C LEU A 571 20.06 21.31 -12.03
N HIS A 572 19.00 20.65 -11.54
CA HIS A 572 19.09 19.70 -10.45
C HIS A 572 19.72 18.37 -10.91
N LEU A 573 20.73 17.89 -10.17
CA LEU A 573 21.38 16.62 -10.42
C LEU A 573 21.30 15.75 -9.16
N PRO A 574 20.71 14.54 -9.21
CA PRO A 574 20.10 13.88 -10.37
C PRO A 574 18.76 14.51 -10.79
N GLU A 575 18.39 14.35 -12.08
CA GLU A 575 17.09 14.82 -12.59
C GLU A 575 15.92 14.25 -11.77
N LEU A 576 14.95 15.12 -11.48
CA LEU A 576 13.72 14.72 -10.81
C LEU A 576 12.89 13.83 -11.73
N LYS A 577 12.47 12.68 -11.22
CA LYS A 577 11.67 11.70 -11.98
C LYS A 577 10.23 12.16 -12.22
N LYS A 578 9.71 13.01 -11.35
CA LYS A 578 8.35 13.52 -11.44
C LYS A 578 8.31 14.94 -10.89
N VAL A 579 7.96 15.89 -11.76
CA VAL A 579 7.73 17.28 -11.39
C VAL A 579 6.31 17.64 -11.81
N MET A 580 5.54 18.22 -10.89
CA MET A 580 4.23 18.82 -11.17
C MET A 580 4.28 20.26 -10.64
N LEU A 581 4.29 21.24 -11.54
CA LEU A 581 4.28 22.68 -11.24
C LEU A 581 2.87 23.27 -11.35
#